data_AF-A0AAE0HT85-F1
#
_entry.id   AF-A0AAE0HT85-F1
#
_cell.length_a   1.000
_cell.length_b   1.000
_cell.length_c   1.000
_cell.angle_alpha   90.00
_cell.angle_beta   90.00
_cell.angle_gamma   90.00
#
_symmetry.space_group_name_H-M   'P 1'
#
loop_
_entity.id
_entity.type
_entity.pdbx_description
1 polymer ?
#
loop_
_entity_poly.entity_id
_entity_poly.type
_entity_poly.pdbx_seq_one_letter_code
_entity_poly.pdbx_strand_id
1 'polypeptide(L)'
;MRLRISTCLAIVGMAIAQTLKDECPKDEIACLDIINSSQCIEQVILENRPPLTKDNLLKCVEYEGVASNLPGAAKYCRCPGCHSEPINAAIKQMFPPPCN
;
A
#
# COMPACT_ATOMS: atom_id res chain seq x y z
N MET A 1 54.97 30.95 13.14
CA MET A 1 54.19 29.77 13.55
C MET A 1 52.71 30.06 13.35
N ARG A 2 52.04 29.41 12.39
CA ARG A 2 50.58 29.50 12.21
C ARG A 2 50.00 28.12 12.49
N LEU A 3 49.36 27.97 13.66
CA LEU A 3 48.71 26.75 14.08
C LEU A 3 47.36 26.63 13.34
N ARG A 4 47.24 25.62 12.48
CA ARG A 4 45.96 25.11 11.94
C ARG A 4 45.42 24.06 12.93
N ILE A 5 44.15 23.65 12.80
CA ILE A 5 43.38 22.60 13.54
C ILE A 5 42.28 23.25 14.40
N SER A 6 41.02 22.82 14.43
CA SER A 6 40.25 21.81 13.71
C SER A 6 38.79 22.25 13.83
N THR A 7 38.08 22.43 12.72
CA THR A 7 36.62 22.60 12.76
C THR A 7 36.00 21.20 12.74
N CYS A 8 35.61 20.69 13.90
CA CYS A 8 34.80 19.48 14.00
C CYS A 8 33.40 19.79 13.45
N LEU A 9 33.16 19.47 12.19
CA LEU A 9 31.84 19.53 11.57
C LEU A 9 31.05 18.29 12.02
N ALA A 10 30.39 18.40 13.17
CA ALA A 10 29.43 17.39 13.61
C ALA A 10 28.15 17.50 12.76
N ILE A 11 28.10 16.74 11.67
CA ILE A 11 26.87 16.57 10.89
C ILE A 11 26.01 15.58 11.67
N VAL A 12 25.17 16.10 12.57
CA VAL A 12 24.09 15.33 13.19
C VAL A 12 23.02 15.15 12.10
N GLY A 13 23.06 14.00 11.43
CA GLY A 13 22.01 13.59 10.49
C GLY A 13 20.72 13.33 11.25
N MET A 14 19.81 14.29 11.28
CA MET A 14 18.43 14.06 11.69
C MET A 14 17.75 13.24 10.58
N ALA A 15 17.61 11.93 10.82
CA ALA A 15 16.74 11.09 10.02
C ALA A 15 15.30 11.59 10.23
N ILE A 16 14.73 12.20 9.18
CA ILE A 16 13.34 12.65 9.16
C ILE A 16 12.50 11.37 9.01
N ALA A 17 12.01 10.83 10.13
CA ALA A 17 11.00 9.78 10.09
C ALA A 17 9.71 10.41 9.53
N GLN A 18 9.44 10.17 8.24
CA GLN A 18 8.17 10.53 7.63
C GLN A 18 7.10 9.71 8.35
N THR A 19 6.27 10.37 9.17
CA THR A 19 5.08 9.76 9.77
C THR A 19 4.08 9.51 8.65
N LEU A 20 4.22 8.39 7.95
CA LEU A 20 3.22 7.87 7.04
C LEU A 20 1.96 7.61 7.88
N LYS A 21 0.94 8.44 7.66
CA LYS A 21 -0.36 8.23 8.27
C LYS A 21 -0.98 7.00 7.62
N ASP A 22 -1.25 5.98 8.41
CA ASP A 22 -1.98 4.80 7.98
C ASP A 22 -3.42 5.22 7.65
N GLU A 23 -3.78 5.14 6.37
CA GLU A 23 -5.12 5.50 5.87
C GLU A 23 -6.06 4.28 5.80
N CYS A 24 -5.58 3.09 6.16
CA CYS A 24 -6.36 1.86 6.05
C CYS A 24 -7.49 1.81 7.10
N PRO A 25 -8.77 1.62 6.70
CA PRO A 25 -9.90 1.48 7.62
C PRO A 25 -9.95 0.06 8.21
N LYS A 26 -9.16 -0.20 9.25
CA LYS A 26 -9.00 -1.55 9.86
C LYS A 26 -10.24 -2.06 10.59
N ASP A 27 -11.18 -1.19 10.88
CA ASP A 27 -12.48 -1.49 11.49
C ASP A 27 -13.50 -2.00 10.46
N GLU A 28 -13.25 -1.79 9.16
CA GLU A 28 -14.10 -2.32 8.10
C GLU A 28 -13.69 -3.74 7.72
N ILE A 29 -14.64 -4.67 7.83
CA ILE A 29 -14.45 -6.08 7.48
C ILE A 29 -13.98 -6.25 6.01
N ALA A 30 -14.45 -5.39 5.10
CA ALA A 30 -14.01 -5.41 3.70
C ALA A 30 -12.51 -5.10 3.55
N CYS A 31 -11.93 -4.35 4.48
CA CYS A 31 -10.52 -3.96 4.46
C CYS A 31 -9.63 -5.01 5.11
N LEU A 32 -10.17 -5.79 6.06
CA LEU A 32 -9.47 -6.96 6.58
C LEU A 32 -9.16 -7.97 5.47
N ASP A 33 -10.08 -8.16 4.53
CA ASP A 33 -9.83 -9.01 3.36
C ASP A 33 -8.65 -8.47 2.54
N ILE A 34 -8.59 -7.16 2.32
CA ILE A 34 -7.51 -6.50 1.58
C ILE A 34 -6.16 -6.62 2.30
N ILE A 35 -6.15 -6.43 3.62
CA ILE A 35 -4.95 -6.61 4.46
C ILE A 35 -4.46 -8.06 4.36
N ASN A 36 -5.35 -9.03 4.48
CA ASN A 36 -5.02 -10.46 4.36
C ASN A 36 -4.52 -10.82 2.94
N SER A 37 -4.89 -10.02 1.95
CA SER A 37 -4.56 -10.20 0.53
C SER A 37 -3.31 -9.45 0.08
N SER A 38 -2.68 -8.70 0.99
CA SER A 38 -1.55 -7.81 0.69
C SER A 38 -0.41 -8.50 -0.06
N GLN A 39 -0.05 -9.73 0.33
CA GLN A 39 1.02 -10.50 -0.33
C GLN A 39 0.68 -10.87 -1.78
N CYS A 40 -0.59 -11.22 -2.07
CA CYS A 40 -1.00 -11.51 -3.44
C CYS A 40 -0.96 -10.26 -4.31
N ILE A 41 -1.48 -9.15 -3.77
CA ILE A 41 -1.53 -7.85 -4.45
C ILE A 41 -0.11 -7.35 -4.74
N GLU A 42 0.80 -7.48 -3.78
CA GLU A 42 2.22 -7.13 -3.92
C GLU A 42 2.88 -7.96 -5.03
N GLN A 43 2.68 -9.27 -5.06
CA GLN A 43 3.23 -10.13 -6.12
C GLN A 43 2.69 -9.76 -7.50
N VAL A 44 1.42 -9.39 -7.61
CA VAL A 44 0.84 -8.99 -8.90
C VAL A 44 1.38 -7.64 -9.36
N ILE A 45 1.53 -6.66 -8.46
CA ILE A 45 1.92 -5.28 -8.81
C ILE A 45 3.44 -5.05 -8.81
N LEU A 46 4.15 -5.39 -7.73
CA LEU A 46 5.58 -5.07 -7.57
C LEU A 46 6.48 -6.07 -8.29
N GLU A 47 6.15 -7.37 -8.25
CA GLU A 47 6.88 -8.35 -9.06
C GLU A 47 6.45 -8.31 -10.54
N ASN A 48 5.54 -7.39 -10.88
CA ASN A 48 5.06 -7.09 -12.22
C ASN A 48 4.66 -8.36 -13.00
N ARG A 49 4.04 -9.32 -12.29
CA ARG A 49 3.68 -10.62 -12.86
C ARG A 49 2.64 -10.41 -13.97
N PRO A 50 2.99 -10.64 -15.24
CA PRO A 50 2.06 -10.40 -16.31
C PRO A 50 0.99 -11.50 -16.38
N PRO A 51 -0.26 -11.15 -16.71
CA PRO A 51 -0.73 -9.79 -16.99
C PRO A 51 -1.28 -9.09 -15.73
N LEU A 52 -0.82 -7.86 -15.46
CA LEU A 52 -1.37 -6.97 -14.44
C LEU A 52 -2.77 -6.50 -14.89
N THR A 53 -3.79 -7.26 -14.51
CA THR A 53 -5.19 -7.06 -14.93
C THR A 53 -6.09 -6.91 -13.72
N LYS A 54 -7.24 -6.26 -13.93
CA LYS A 54 -8.27 -6.13 -12.88
C LYS A 54 -8.63 -7.51 -12.32
N ASP A 55 -8.92 -8.47 -13.18
CA ASP A 55 -9.34 -9.82 -12.78
C ASP A 55 -8.30 -10.54 -11.92
N ASN A 56 -7.01 -10.36 -12.19
CA ASN A 56 -5.96 -10.96 -11.38
C ASN A 56 -5.84 -10.30 -10.00
N LEU A 57 -6.09 -8.98 -9.90
CA LEU A 57 -6.19 -8.31 -8.60
C LEU A 57 -7.46 -8.73 -7.86
N LEU A 58 -8.61 -8.85 -8.52
CA LEU A 58 -9.86 -9.29 -7.90
C LEU A 58 -9.71 -10.65 -7.21
N LYS A 59 -9.05 -11.60 -7.87
CA LYS A 59 -8.74 -12.91 -7.30
C LYS A 59 -7.93 -12.83 -6.01
N CYS A 60 -7.10 -11.79 -5.85
CA CYS A 60 -6.35 -11.63 -4.63
C CYS A 60 -7.23 -11.35 -3.43
N VAL A 61 -8.46 -10.86 -3.58
CA VAL A 61 -9.38 -10.45 -2.49
C VAL A 61 -10.72 -11.22 -2.50
N GLU A 62 -10.86 -12.18 -3.41
CA GLU A 62 -12.00 -13.07 -3.54
C GLU A 62 -11.71 -14.41 -2.91
N TYR A 63 -12.26 -14.63 -1.72
CA TYR A 63 -12.18 -15.91 -1.00
C TYR A 63 -13.54 -16.25 -0.42
N GLU A 64 -13.91 -17.53 -0.44
CA GLU A 64 -15.14 -18.00 0.19
C GLU A 64 -15.01 -17.99 1.73
N GLY A 65 -16.11 -17.67 2.42
CA GLY A 65 -16.16 -17.70 3.88
C GLY A 65 -15.54 -16.48 4.59
N VAL A 66 -15.19 -15.42 3.85
CA VAL A 66 -14.80 -14.14 4.44
C VAL A 66 -16.01 -13.39 5.00
N ALA A 67 -15.79 -12.55 6.02
CA ALA A 67 -16.88 -11.86 6.71
C ALA A 67 -17.51 -10.71 5.87
N SER A 68 -16.87 -10.27 4.77
CA SER A 68 -17.42 -9.30 3.83
C SER A 68 -18.06 -9.97 2.61
N ASN A 69 -19.33 -9.67 2.35
CA ASN A 69 -20.04 -10.15 1.16
C ASN A 69 -19.80 -9.29 -0.10
N LEU A 70 -18.89 -8.31 -0.04
CA LEU A 70 -18.60 -7.46 -1.19
C LEU A 70 -17.76 -8.21 -2.24
N PRO A 71 -17.99 -8.02 -3.54
CA PRO A 71 -17.09 -8.54 -4.57
C PRO A 71 -15.75 -7.79 -4.55
N GLY A 72 -14.69 -8.41 -5.08
CA GLY A 72 -13.32 -7.89 -4.93
C GLY A 72 -13.16 -6.41 -5.32
N ALA A 73 -13.81 -5.98 -6.40
CA ALA A 73 -13.73 -4.61 -6.89
C ALA A 73 -14.27 -3.63 -5.85
N ALA A 74 -15.44 -3.95 -5.26
CA ALA A 74 -16.08 -3.11 -4.27
C ALA A 74 -15.31 -3.05 -2.95
N LYS A 75 -14.54 -4.10 -2.61
CA LYS A 75 -13.63 -4.06 -1.45
C LYS A 75 -12.55 -3.00 -1.65
N TYR A 76 -11.91 -2.95 -2.82
CA TYR A 76 -10.85 -1.97 -3.11
C TYR A 76 -11.34 -0.53 -2.96
N CYS A 77 -12.56 -0.25 -3.40
CA CYS A 77 -13.15 1.10 -3.36
C CYS A 77 -13.43 1.58 -1.93
N ARG A 78 -13.60 0.67 -0.98
CA ARG A 78 -13.90 0.98 0.43
C ARG A 78 -12.67 1.11 1.31
N CYS A 79 -11.52 0.66 0.82
CA CYS A 79 -10.34 0.46 1.65
C CYS A 79 -9.09 1.14 1.06
N PRO A 80 -9.14 2.47 0.83
CA PRO A 80 -7.97 3.21 0.40
C PRO A 80 -6.86 3.11 1.45
N GLY A 81 -5.60 3.05 1.03
CA GLY A 81 -4.47 3.16 1.95
C GLY A 81 -4.02 1.88 2.65
N CYS A 82 -4.62 0.72 2.35
CA CYS A 82 -4.26 -0.56 3.00
C CYS A 82 -2.96 -1.21 2.49
N HIS A 83 -2.31 -0.63 1.48
CA HIS A 83 -1.01 -1.09 0.97
C HIS A 83 0.02 0.03 0.92
N SER A 84 1.22 -0.29 0.43
CA SER A 84 2.23 0.72 0.11
C SER A 84 1.74 1.67 -0.99
N GLU A 85 2.35 2.86 -1.04
CA GLU A 85 1.99 3.90 -2.02
C GLU A 85 1.97 3.41 -3.48
N PRO A 86 2.96 2.64 -3.98
CA PRO A 86 2.94 2.16 -5.36
C PRO A 86 1.77 1.20 -5.65
N ILE A 87 1.41 0.37 -4.67
CA ILE A 87 0.30 -0.57 -4.78
C ILE A 87 -1.03 0.18 -4.78
N ASN A 88 -1.22 1.12 -3.84
CA ASN A 88 -2.42 1.95 -3.81
C ASN A 88 -2.59 2.75 -5.11
N ALA A 89 -1.50 3.28 -5.67
CA ALA A 89 -1.53 3.99 -6.95
C ALA A 89 -2.00 3.08 -8.10
N ALA A 90 -1.48 1.85 -8.19
CA ALA A 90 -1.89 0.88 -9.20
C ALA A 90 -3.38 0.47 -9.04
N ILE A 91 -3.83 0.24 -7.81
CA ILE A 91 -5.23 -0.07 -7.51
C ILE A 91 -6.14 1.09 -7.96
N LYS A 92 -5.80 2.34 -7.62
CA LYS A 92 -6.59 3.54 -8.03
C LYS A 92 -6.65 3.72 -9.54
N GLN A 93 -5.59 3.39 -10.26
CA GLN A 93 -5.58 3.43 -11.73
C GLN A 93 -6.48 2.35 -12.34
N MET A 94 -6.47 1.15 -11.78
CA MET A 94 -7.24 0.01 -12.30
C MET A 94 -8.71 0.04 -11.88
N PHE A 95 -9.02 0.60 -10.72
CA PHE A 95 -10.37 0.75 -10.20
C PHE A 95 -10.64 2.25 -10.01
N PRO A 96 -11.08 2.97 -11.06
CA PRO A 96 -11.44 4.39 -10.97
C PRO A 96 -12.80 4.59 -10.25
N PRO A 97 -13.27 5.84 -10.04
CA PRO A 97 -14.41 6.17 -9.19
C PRO A 97 -15.65 5.27 -9.36
N PRO A 98 -16.32 4.90 -8.24
CA PRO A 98 -16.29 5.53 -6.91
C PRO A 98 -15.09 5.14 -6.02
N CYS A 99 -14.17 4.32 -6.51
CA CYS A 99 -12.95 3.90 -5.83
C CYS A 99 -11.91 5.04 -5.92
N ASN A 100 -11.50 5.61 -4.78
CA ASN A 100 -10.61 6.79 -4.69
C ASN A 100 -9.27 6.49 -4.01
#